data_AF-A0A533WS86-F1
#
_entry.id   AF-A0A533WS86-F1
#
_cell.length_a   1.000
_cell.length_b   1.000
_cell.length_c   1.000
_cell.angle_alpha   90.00
_cell.angle_beta   90.00
_cell.angle_gamma   90.00
#
_symmetry.space_group_name_H-M   'P 1'
#
loop_
_entity.id
_entity.type
_entity.pdbx_description
1 polymer ?
#
loop_
_entity_poly.entity_id
_entity_poly.type
_entity_poly.pdbx_seq_one_letter_code
_entity_poly.pdbx_strand_id
1 'polypeptide(L)' 'VQGQIVGIDLMESKEKGLVVHEINNTTEYKNTVRVTGVDIPALMIDYAIKSRK' A
#
# COMPACT_ATOMS: atom_id res chain seq x y z
N VAL A 1 5.93 -11.13 -10.08
CA VAL A 1 6.04 -10.73 -8.66
C VAL A 1 4.72 -11.06 -7.97
N GLN A 2 4.71 -11.84 -6.89
CA GLN A 2 3.49 -12.02 -6.07
C GLN A 2 3.49 -10.94 -4.99
N GLY A 3 2.84 -9.81 -5.27
CA GLY A 3 2.77 -8.69 -4.32
C GLY A 3 1.82 -9.02 -3.17
N GLN A 4 2.36 -9.27 -1.98
CA GLN A 4 1.56 -9.49 -0.77
C GLN A 4 1.22 -8.17 -0.06
N ILE A 5 2.21 -7.28 0.04
CA ILE A 5 2.07 -5.93 0.56
C ILE A 5 2.81 -5.01 -0.42
N VAL A 6 2.10 -4.04 -1.01
CA VAL A 6 2.64 -3.14 -2.03
C VAL A 6 2.08 -1.72 -1.84
N GLY A 7 2.85 -0.72 -2.25
CA GLY A 7 2.37 0.65 -2.43
C GLY A 7 1.89 0.85 -3.87
N ILE A 8 0.78 1.58 -4.05
CA ILE A 8 0.22 1.87 -5.38
C ILE A 8 0.05 3.37 -5.51
N ASP A 9 0.72 3.94 -6.51
CA ASP A 9 0.60 5.35 -6.84
C ASP A 9 -0.48 5.51 -7.91
N LEU A 10 -1.43 6.42 -7.65
CA LEU A 10 -2.54 6.72 -8.53
C LEU A 10 -2.42 8.15 -9.06
N MET A 11 -2.86 8.36 -10.29
CA MET A 11 -2.99 9.67 -10.92
C MET A 11 -4.42 9.87 -11.46
N GLU A 12 -4.88 11.12 -11.44
CA GLU A 12 -6.19 11.48 -11.96
C GLU A 12 -6.15 11.73 -13.46
N SER A 13 -7.04 11.08 -14.21
CA SER A 13 -7.27 11.28 -15.63
C SER A 13 -8.70 11.79 -15.86
N LYS A 14 -8.84 12.85 -16.65
CA LYS A 14 -10.15 13.43 -16.98
C LYS A 14 -11.10 12.44 -17.67
N GLU A 15 -10.56 11.51 -18.47
CA GLU A 15 -11.35 10.54 -19.23
C GLU A 15 -11.46 9.18 -18.53
N LYS A 16 -10.43 8.79 -17.76
CA LYS A 16 -10.29 7.44 -17.21
C LYS A 16 -10.48 7.36 -15.69
N GLY A 17 -10.66 8.48 -15.00
CA GLY A 17 -10.70 8.51 -13.53
C GLY A 17 -9.32 8.26 -12.92
N LEU A 18 -9.25 7.48 -11.82
CA LEU A 18 -7.98 7.12 -11.21
C LEU A 18 -7.25 6.05 -12.04
N VAL A 19 -5.98 6.31 -12.35
CA VAL A 19 -5.12 5.42 -13.14
C VAL A 19 -3.92 5.01 -12.30
N VAL A 20 -3.57 3.73 -12.32
CA VAL A 20 -2.35 3.21 -11.68
C VAL A 20 -1.12 3.71 -12.44
N HIS A 21 -0.25 4.43 -11.75
CA HIS A 21 1.00 4.95 -12.30
C HIS A 21 2.19 4.04 -11.99
N GLU A 22 2.30 3.57 -10.75
CA GLU A 22 3.40 2.71 -10.30
C GLU A 22 2.93 1.71 -9.21
N ILE A 23 3.60 0.56 -9.15
CA ILE A 23 3.46 -0.42 -8.09
C ILE A 23 4.83 -0.65 -7.44
N ASN A 24 4.93 -0.33 -6.15
CA ASN A 24 6.15 -0.42 -5.36
C ASN A 24 6.13 -1.64 -4.42
N ASN A 25 7.09 -2.57 -4.57
CA ASN A 25 7.17 -3.77 -3.73
C ASN A 25 7.73 -3.52 -2.33
N THR A 26 8.51 -2.44 -2.15
CA THR A 26 9.05 -1.99 -0.86
C THR A 26 8.65 -0.54 -0.68
N THR A 27 7.44 -0.32 -0.16
CA THR A 27 6.87 1.02 -0.02
C THR A 27 7.24 1.65 1.32
N GLU A 28 7.49 2.96 1.32
CA GLU A 28 7.63 3.75 2.53
C GLU A 28 6.25 4.20 3.04
N TYR A 29 6.00 4.05 4.34
CA TYR A 29 4.68 4.33 4.93
C TYR A 29 4.71 5.27 6.15
N LYS A 30 5.88 5.78 6.56
CA LYS A 30 6.01 6.63 7.76
C LYS A 30 5.15 7.89 7.71
N ASN A 31 5.16 8.58 6.56
CA ASN A 31 4.34 9.78 6.37
C ASN A 31 2.85 9.43 6.29
N THR A 32 2.50 8.33 5.64
CA THR A 32 1.12 7.84 5.54
C THR A 32 0.54 7.55 6.91
N VAL A 33 1.25 6.80 7.77
CA VAL A 33 0.84 6.55 9.17
C VAL A 33 0.57 7.87 9.90
N ARG A 34 1.48 8.85 9.79
CA ARG A 34 1.32 10.16 10.44
C ARG A 34 0.07 10.91 9.96
N VAL A 35 -0.22 10.88 8.67
CA VAL A 35 -1.30 11.67 8.06
C VAL A 35 -2.66 11.00 8.20
N THR A 36 -2.73 9.67 8.08
CA THR A 36 -4.00 8.93 8.11
C THR A 36 -4.37 8.45 9.51
N GLY A 37 -3.40 8.37 10.43
CA GLY A 37 -3.59 7.74 11.74
C GLY A 37 -3.76 6.22 11.68
N VAL A 38 -3.62 5.61 10.49
CA VAL A 38 -3.72 4.16 10.31
C VAL A 38 -2.40 3.51 10.71
N ASP A 39 -2.48 2.52 11.59
CA ASP A 39 -1.32 1.72 12.00
C ASP A 39 -0.96 0.68 10.92
N ILE A 40 -0.37 1.16 9.83
CA ILE A 40 0.09 0.33 8.70
C ILE A 40 1.07 -0.77 9.18
N PRO A 41 2.08 -0.48 10.03
CA PRO A 41 2.96 -1.52 10.57
C PRO A 41 2.22 -2.67 11.27
N ALA A 42 1.26 -2.36 12.15
CA ALA A 42 0.49 -3.40 12.84
C ALA A 42 -0.31 -4.27 11.85
N LEU A 43 -0.96 -3.64 10.86
CA LEU A 43 -1.71 -4.35 9.82
C LEU A 43 -0.81 -5.27 8.98
N MET A 44 0.42 -4.84 8.66
CA MET A 44 1.40 -5.67 7.95
C MET A 44 1.81 -6.90 8.79
N ILE A 45 2.05 -6.72 10.09
CA ILE A 45 2.40 -7.80 11.02
C ILE A 45 1.23 -8.79 11.15
N ASP A 46 0.02 -8.28 11.36
CA ASP A 46 -1.20 -9.10 11.46
C ASP A 46 -1.40 -9.95 10.19
N TYR A 47 -1.20 -9.35 9.02
CA TYR A 47 -1.25 -10.06 7.75
C TYR A 47 -0.17 -11.15 7.67
N ALA A 48 1.07 -10.84 8.04
CA ALA A 48 2.18 -11.79 7.99
C ALA A 48 1.95 -12.99 8.94
N ILE A 49 1.41 -12.75 10.14
CA ILE A 49 1.05 -13.79 11.10
C ILE A 49 -0.07 -14.68 10.55
N LYS A 50 -1.13 -14.11 9.99
CA LYS A 50 -2.27 -14.85 9.41
C LYS A 50 -1.89 -15.62 8.14
N SER A 51 -0.92 -15.14 7.39
CA SER A 51 -0.45 -15.76 6.15
C SER A 51 0.49 -16.95 6.40
N ARG A 52 0.85 -17.22 7.66
CA ARG A 52 1.67 -18.37 8.04
C ARG A 52 0.82 -19.65 7.88
N LYS A 53 1.19 -20.50 6.91
CA LYS A 53 0.72 -21.89 6.84
C LYS A 53 1.32 -22.72 7.97
#